data_AF-A0A453C7T2-F1
#
_entry.id   AF-A0A453C7T2-F1
#
_cell.length_a   1.000
_cell.length_b   1.000
_cell.length_c   1.000
_cell.angle_alpha   90.00
_cell.angle_beta   90.00
_cell.angle_gamma   90.00
#
_symmetry.space_group_name_H-M   'P 1'
#
loop_
_entity.id
_entity.type
_entity.pdbx_description
1 polymer ?
#
loop_
_entity_poly.entity_id
_entity_poly.type
_entity_poly.pdbx_seq_one_letter_code
_entity_poly.pdbx_strand_id
1 'polypeptide(L)'
;MILKIYITFFRYMQQGAEAVHAANPNVLVILSGLDFDNSLSFLSPKQVKLSFTGKLVFEQHWYGFSDGTDWENWNQNDACGVAVESIRTKGLFLLQQGWPLFFSEIGFDMSGTHIADNRYLTCFLSVAAEMDLDWAVWALEGSYYIREGILAYDETYGLLTWDWYTARNPSFIERINSLQSPFQGPGLPSSHQPYKVIFHPLTGLCVLVESANVLKLGPCDESDAWNYTSAYELVLKHTGQCLEAKSVGDTAKLGTGCSKSCSKWQLISDSRMHVSAELTKNGTRVCLEAGPDGVITTDQCKCLTEDPTCDPESQWFKVISSSRGIPGEASVLRLPSLGPWPTTSSSPR
;
A
#
# COMPACT_ATOMS: atom_id res chain seq x y z
N MET A 1 32.51 14.70 6.88
CA MET A 1 31.49 15.45 6.11
C MET A 1 30.08 15.16 6.64
N ILE A 2 29.66 13.89 6.71
CA ILE A 2 28.33 13.44 7.20
C ILE A 2 27.94 14.02 8.57
N LEU A 3 28.83 13.99 9.57
CA LEU A 3 28.53 14.55 10.90
C LEU A 3 28.17 16.05 10.88
N LYS A 4 28.77 16.83 9.96
CA LYS A 4 28.43 18.26 9.81
C LYS A 4 27.03 18.45 9.23
N ILE A 5 26.59 17.57 8.32
CA ILE A 5 25.26 17.61 7.72
C ILE A 5 24.21 17.39 8.82
N TYR A 6 24.40 16.38 9.67
CA TYR A 6 23.46 16.10 10.76
C TYR A 6 23.41 17.24 11.78
N ILE A 7 24.56 17.79 12.18
CA ILE A 7 24.58 18.95 13.08
C ILE A 7 23.80 20.13 12.49
N THR A 8 23.96 20.36 11.19
CA THR A 8 23.27 21.44 10.47
C THR A 8 21.76 21.19 10.44
N PHE A 9 21.34 19.97 10.09
CA PHE A 9 19.94 19.54 10.13
C PHE A 9 19.32 19.77 11.52
N PHE A 10 19.89 19.17 12.57
CA PHE A 10 19.32 19.28 13.92
C PHE A 10 19.22 20.72 14.39
N ARG A 11 20.21 21.57 14.07
CA ARG A 11 20.16 22.97 14.46
C ARG A 11 19.03 23.71 13.75
N TYR A 12 18.96 23.63 12.43
CA TYR A 12 18.08 24.50 11.66
C TYR A 12 16.66 23.97 11.53
N MET A 13 16.47 22.65 11.39
CA MET A 13 15.13 22.06 11.37
C MET A 13 14.41 22.26 12.69
N GLN A 14 15.12 22.13 13.82
CA GLN A 14 14.51 22.42 15.12
C GLN A 14 14.17 23.91 15.28
N GLN A 15 15.05 24.83 14.86
CA GLN A 15 14.75 26.26 14.88
C GLN A 15 13.53 26.61 14.03
N GLY A 16 13.43 26.02 12.83
CA GLY A 16 12.27 26.18 11.95
C GLY A 16 10.98 25.63 12.58
N ALA A 17 11.04 24.43 13.16
CA ALA A 17 9.91 23.81 13.83
C ALA A 17 9.37 24.66 15.00
N GLU A 18 10.27 25.18 15.84
CA GLU A 18 9.89 26.09 16.93
C GLU A 18 9.30 27.40 16.41
N ALA A 19 9.84 27.94 15.32
CA ALA A 19 9.31 29.16 14.71
C ALA A 19 7.89 28.95 14.14
N VAL A 20 7.63 27.84 13.44
CA VAL A 20 6.29 27.47 12.95
C VAL A 20 5.34 27.29 14.13
N HIS A 21 5.77 26.60 15.18
CA HIS A 21 4.96 26.42 16.39
C HIS A 21 4.60 27.73 17.08
N ALA A 22 5.58 28.63 17.24
CA ALA A 22 5.37 29.94 17.85
C ALA A 22 4.42 30.82 17.01
N ALA A 23 4.47 30.70 15.68
CA ALA A 23 3.56 31.40 14.79
C ALA A 23 2.13 30.82 14.84
N ASN A 24 1.98 29.50 14.90
CA ASN A 24 0.69 28.84 15.05
C ASN A 24 0.80 27.51 15.83
N PRO A 25 0.31 27.44 17.08
CA PRO A 25 0.40 26.23 17.88
C PRO A 25 -0.56 25.12 17.42
N ASN A 26 -1.53 25.40 16.54
CA ASN A 26 -2.57 24.46 16.15
C ASN A 26 -2.31 23.70 14.83
N VAL A 27 -1.24 24.05 14.10
CA VAL A 27 -0.87 23.32 12.86
C VAL A 27 0.09 22.18 13.14
N LEU A 28 -0.03 21.11 12.35
CA LEU A 28 0.99 20.07 12.25
C LEU A 28 2.32 20.69 11.78
N VAL A 29 3.43 20.15 12.29
CA VAL A 29 4.77 20.53 11.85
C VAL A 29 5.41 19.30 11.23
N ILE A 30 5.68 19.39 9.93
CA ILE A 30 6.29 18.31 9.15
C ILE A 30 7.80 18.55 9.10
N LEU A 31 8.57 17.51 9.42
CA LEU A 31 10.03 17.52 9.27
C LEU A 31 10.45 16.60 8.13
N SER A 32 11.01 17.23 7.10
CA SER A 32 11.67 16.60 5.97
C SER A 32 12.99 15.94 6.37
N GLY A 33 13.46 15.04 5.52
CA GLY A 33 14.67 14.26 5.72
C GLY A 33 15.89 14.85 5.02
N LEU A 34 16.84 13.97 4.73
CA LEU A 34 17.99 14.27 3.88
C LEU A 34 17.84 13.51 2.57
N ASP A 35 18.66 13.88 1.59
CA ASP A 35 18.72 13.21 0.29
C ASP A 35 17.38 13.28 -0.46
N PHE A 36 16.88 14.52 -0.65
CA PHE A 36 15.54 14.76 -1.22
C PHE A 36 14.46 13.99 -0.47
N ASP A 37 14.53 14.04 0.86
CA ASP A 37 13.62 13.37 1.79
C ASP A 37 13.53 11.85 1.65
N ASN A 38 14.49 11.21 0.96
CA ASN A 38 14.55 9.75 0.90
C ASN A 38 14.98 9.12 2.24
N SER A 39 15.64 9.86 3.14
CA SER A 39 16.26 9.29 4.34
C SER A 39 16.12 10.13 5.61
N LEU A 40 15.52 9.51 6.63
CA LEU A 40 15.43 9.94 8.02
C LEU A 40 16.27 9.06 8.96
N SER A 41 17.11 8.17 8.42
CA SER A 41 17.84 7.14 9.20
C SER A 41 18.72 7.71 10.32
N PHE A 42 19.21 8.94 10.17
CA PHE A 42 20.01 9.64 11.18
C PHE A 42 19.22 10.01 12.44
N LEU A 43 17.88 9.94 12.40
CA LEU A 43 17.02 10.11 13.57
C LEU A 43 16.97 8.86 14.46
N SER A 44 17.29 7.68 13.92
CA SER A 44 17.33 6.41 14.68
C SER A 44 18.25 6.49 15.91
N PRO A 45 19.53 6.92 15.80
CA PRO A 45 20.40 7.07 16.96
C PRO A 45 20.15 8.36 17.77
N LYS A 46 19.43 9.35 17.23
CA LYS A 46 19.24 10.65 17.88
C LYS A 46 17.95 11.33 17.41
N GLN A 47 17.00 11.46 18.33
CA GLN A 47 15.77 12.20 18.09
C GLN A 47 15.94 13.72 18.17
N VAL A 48 15.06 14.45 17.50
CA VAL A 48 14.95 15.92 17.59
C VAL A 48 14.52 16.34 19.01
N LYS A 49 14.93 17.54 19.42
CA LYS A 49 14.52 18.13 20.70
C LYS A 49 13.71 19.39 20.45
N LEU A 50 12.42 19.30 20.71
CA LEU A 50 11.44 20.37 20.51
C LEU A 50 10.63 20.58 21.79
N SER A 51 10.05 21.77 21.94
CA SER A 51 9.12 22.13 23.01
C SER A 51 7.76 21.44 22.87
N PHE A 52 7.49 20.82 21.72
CA PHE A 52 6.26 20.11 21.39
C PHE A 52 6.57 18.80 20.63
N THR A 53 5.70 17.80 20.77
CA THR A 53 5.81 16.52 20.05
C THR A 53 4.48 15.98 19.53
N GLY A 54 3.36 16.26 20.22
CA GLY A 54 2.03 15.71 19.86
C GLY A 54 1.41 16.18 18.54
N LYS A 55 2.15 16.96 17.74
CA LYS A 55 1.76 17.45 16.40
C LYS A 55 2.92 17.43 15.40
N LEU A 56 3.99 16.72 15.76
CA LEU A 56 5.16 16.51 14.92
C LEU A 56 4.88 15.34 13.99
N VAL A 57 5.17 15.54 12.70
CA VAL A 57 5.04 14.52 11.66
C VAL A 57 6.37 14.49 10.89
N PHE A 58 6.77 13.33 10.42
CA PHE A 58 7.91 13.19 9.51
C PHE A 58 7.43 12.86 8.10
N GLU A 59 8.20 13.24 7.09
CA GLU A 59 7.90 12.92 5.70
C GLU A 59 9.06 12.19 5.03
N GLN A 60 8.71 11.27 4.13
CA GLN A 60 9.66 10.50 3.34
C GLN A 60 9.22 10.45 1.88
N HIS A 61 10.17 10.52 0.94
CA HIS A 61 9.89 10.34 -0.48
C HIS A 61 10.21 8.90 -0.91
N TRP A 62 9.49 8.40 -1.90
CA TRP A 62 9.82 7.14 -2.56
C TRP A 62 9.37 7.20 -4.02
N TYR A 63 10.31 7.18 -4.95
CA TYR A 63 10.05 7.21 -6.39
C TYR A 63 10.43 5.88 -7.03
N GLY A 64 9.88 5.58 -8.21
CA GLY A 64 10.23 4.39 -8.99
C GLY A 64 11.73 4.27 -9.29
N PHE A 65 12.43 5.40 -9.38
CA PHE A 65 13.88 5.45 -9.59
C PHE A 65 14.72 5.46 -8.29
N SER A 66 14.11 5.55 -7.11
CA SER A 66 14.83 5.66 -5.82
C SER A 66 15.69 4.44 -5.52
N ASP A 67 15.35 3.28 -6.08
CA ASP A 67 16.02 1.98 -5.86
C ASP A 67 16.98 1.62 -7.01
N GLY A 68 17.45 2.61 -7.78
CA GLY A 68 18.38 2.40 -8.87
C GLY A 68 17.76 1.61 -10.01
N THR A 69 18.41 0.52 -10.43
CA THR A 69 17.96 -0.31 -11.56
C THR A 69 17.42 -1.68 -11.13
N ASP A 70 17.14 -1.86 -9.83
CA ASP A 70 16.69 -3.14 -9.25
C ASP A 70 15.34 -3.56 -9.86
N TRP A 71 14.40 -2.63 -10.00
CA TRP A 71 13.08 -2.88 -10.59
C TRP A 71 13.12 -3.34 -12.05
N GLU A 72 14.17 -2.98 -12.78
CA GLU A 72 14.40 -3.41 -14.17
C GLU A 72 15.08 -4.79 -14.24
N ASN A 73 16.09 -5.00 -13.41
CA ASN A 73 17.07 -6.07 -13.61
C ASN A 73 16.88 -7.27 -12.68
N TRP A 74 16.12 -7.13 -11.60
CA TRP A 74 15.99 -8.17 -10.59
C TRP A 74 14.62 -8.84 -10.68
N ASN A 75 14.52 -10.02 -10.06
CA ASN A 75 13.23 -10.61 -9.79
C ASN A 75 12.40 -9.65 -8.93
N GLN A 76 11.13 -9.47 -9.29
CA GLN A 76 10.29 -8.44 -8.67
C GLN A 76 9.99 -8.73 -7.18
N ASN A 77 9.98 -10.00 -6.74
CA ASN A 77 9.85 -10.33 -5.31
C ASN A 77 11.05 -9.85 -4.51
N ASP A 78 12.25 -10.11 -5.04
CA ASP A 78 13.51 -9.80 -4.36
C ASP A 78 13.72 -8.29 -4.35
N ALA A 79 13.47 -7.61 -5.47
CA ALA A 79 13.49 -6.16 -5.58
C ALA A 79 12.54 -5.50 -4.55
N CYS A 80 11.30 -5.98 -4.46
CA CYS A 80 10.34 -5.45 -3.48
C CYS A 80 10.77 -5.76 -2.03
N GLY A 81 11.31 -6.95 -1.74
CA GLY A 81 11.83 -7.29 -0.43
C GLY A 81 12.95 -6.34 0.03
N VAL A 82 13.93 -6.10 -0.84
CA VAL A 82 15.06 -5.20 -0.58
C VAL A 82 14.63 -3.74 -0.49
N ALA A 83 13.79 -3.27 -1.42
CA ALA A 83 13.30 -1.89 -1.41
C ALA A 83 12.48 -1.59 -0.14
N VAL A 84 11.62 -2.51 0.30
CA VAL A 84 10.85 -2.35 1.54
C VAL A 84 11.76 -2.31 2.77
N GLU A 85 12.83 -3.10 2.82
CA GLU A 85 13.80 -3.02 3.92
C GLU A 85 14.61 -1.72 3.89
N SER A 86 14.99 -1.25 2.71
CA SER A 86 15.62 0.05 2.48
C SER A 86 14.75 1.18 3.03
N ILE A 87 13.47 1.24 2.63
CA ILE A 87 12.53 2.26 3.10
C ILE A 87 12.23 2.14 4.60
N ARG A 88 12.18 0.90 5.14
CA ARG A 88 12.03 0.68 6.58
C ARG A 88 13.16 1.28 7.39
N THR A 89 14.40 1.01 7.00
CA THR A 89 15.59 1.52 7.68
C THR A 89 15.79 3.03 7.48
N LYS A 90 15.31 3.56 6.36
CA LYS A 90 15.37 4.99 6.04
C LYS A 90 14.29 5.83 6.72
N GLY A 91 13.07 5.31 6.95
CA GLY A 91 12.00 6.12 7.55
C GLY A 91 10.92 5.34 8.30
N LEU A 92 10.41 4.21 7.79
CA LEU A 92 9.26 3.53 8.44
C LEU A 92 9.53 3.06 9.87
N PHE A 93 10.80 2.96 10.30
CA PHE A 93 11.15 2.69 11.70
C PHE A 93 10.52 3.72 12.68
N LEU A 94 10.23 4.95 12.23
CA LEU A 94 9.61 5.99 13.04
C LEU A 94 8.20 5.62 13.51
N LEU A 95 7.44 4.88 12.69
CA LEU A 95 6.11 4.39 13.06
C LEU A 95 6.19 3.43 14.26
N GLN A 96 7.20 2.57 14.30
CA GLN A 96 7.45 1.66 15.42
C GLN A 96 7.84 2.41 16.71
N GLN A 97 8.40 3.61 16.56
CA GLN A 97 8.72 4.51 17.67
C GLN A 97 7.53 5.39 18.09
N GLY A 98 6.36 5.25 17.43
CA GLY A 98 5.15 6.00 17.73
C GLY A 98 5.08 7.39 17.08
N TRP A 99 5.94 7.67 16.10
CA TRP A 99 5.92 8.93 15.36
C TRP A 99 5.08 8.80 14.09
N PRO A 100 4.20 9.79 13.80
CA PRO A 100 3.56 9.88 12.50
C PRO A 100 4.59 10.05 11.37
N LEU A 101 4.41 9.27 10.31
CA LEU A 101 5.18 9.34 9.07
C LEU A 101 4.19 9.25 7.92
N PHE A 102 4.38 10.07 6.88
CA PHE A 102 3.63 9.94 5.62
C PHE A 102 4.58 10.04 4.43
N PHE A 103 4.18 9.46 3.31
CA PHE A 103 4.93 9.62 2.06
C PHE A 103 4.50 10.90 1.36
N SER A 104 5.17 12.02 1.62
CA SER A 104 4.82 13.32 1.03
C SER A 104 4.97 13.34 -0.49
N GLU A 105 5.80 12.47 -1.05
CA GLU A 105 5.93 12.30 -2.49
C GLU A 105 6.15 10.83 -2.84
N ILE A 106 5.23 10.30 -3.65
CA ILE A 106 5.46 9.10 -4.45
C ILE A 106 5.29 9.44 -5.92
N GLY A 107 6.20 8.94 -6.74
CA GLY A 107 6.22 9.30 -8.15
C GLY A 107 6.75 8.17 -9.02
N PHE A 108 6.11 8.07 -10.18
CA PHE A 108 6.39 7.06 -11.20
C PHE A 108 5.87 7.59 -12.54
N ASP A 109 6.42 7.10 -13.64
CA ASP A 109 5.96 7.41 -14.99
C ASP A 109 4.52 6.93 -15.18
N MET A 110 3.62 7.89 -15.37
CA MET A 110 2.19 7.63 -15.46
C MET A 110 1.72 7.24 -16.86
N SER A 111 2.62 6.96 -17.81
CA SER A 111 2.21 6.41 -19.11
C SER A 111 1.64 4.99 -18.99
N GLY A 112 1.95 4.28 -17.90
CA GLY A 112 1.62 2.87 -17.71
C GLY A 112 2.47 1.92 -18.56
N THR A 113 3.50 2.42 -19.26
CA THR A 113 4.36 1.61 -20.14
C THR A 113 5.78 1.40 -19.58
N HIS A 114 6.17 2.17 -18.57
CA HIS A 114 7.49 2.05 -17.95
C HIS A 114 7.54 0.85 -17.00
N ILE A 115 8.29 -0.19 -17.38
CA ILE A 115 8.30 -1.49 -16.69
C ILE A 115 8.74 -1.35 -15.23
N ALA A 116 9.84 -0.64 -14.97
CA ALA A 116 10.41 -0.49 -13.63
C ALA A 116 9.42 0.17 -12.67
N ASP A 117 8.83 1.27 -13.13
CA ASP A 117 7.91 2.11 -12.40
C ASP A 117 6.59 1.40 -12.11
N ASN A 118 6.09 0.61 -13.07
CA ASN A 118 4.92 -0.23 -12.87
C ASN A 118 5.17 -1.30 -11.79
N ARG A 119 6.35 -1.94 -11.81
CA ARG A 119 6.74 -2.95 -10.81
C ARG A 119 6.90 -2.35 -9.41
N TYR A 120 7.53 -1.18 -9.34
CA TYR A 120 7.64 -0.37 -8.12
C TYR A 120 6.26 -0.03 -7.57
N LEU A 121 5.36 0.48 -8.41
CA LEU A 121 4.04 0.95 -8.01
C LEU A 121 3.25 -0.15 -7.30
N THR A 122 3.24 -1.37 -7.84
CA THR A 122 2.56 -2.50 -7.20
C THR A 122 3.14 -2.82 -5.83
N CYS A 123 4.46 -2.77 -5.66
CA CYS A 123 5.10 -2.93 -4.36
C CYS A 123 4.73 -1.80 -3.40
N PHE A 124 4.78 -0.54 -3.85
CA PHE A 124 4.39 0.62 -3.05
C PHE A 124 2.95 0.50 -2.53
N LEU A 125 1.99 0.18 -3.40
CA LEU A 125 0.58 0.02 -2.99
C LEU A 125 0.40 -1.08 -1.93
N SER A 126 1.23 -2.13 -1.97
CA SER A 126 1.23 -3.17 -0.93
C SER A 126 1.69 -2.62 0.42
N VAL A 127 2.69 -1.73 0.44
CA VAL A 127 3.23 -1.10 1.65
C VAL A 127 2.23 -0.07 2.19
N ALA A 128 1.66 0.76 1.31
CA ALA A 128 0.66 1.74 1.68
C ALA A 128 -0.56 1.08 2.34
N ALA A 129 -1.03 -0.05 1.81
CA ALA A 129 -2.11 -0.83 2.40
C ALA A 129 -1.74 -1.51 3.73
N GLU A 130 -0.55 -2.11 3.82
CA GLU A 130 -0.10 -2.82 5.02
C GLU A 130 0.15 -1.89 6.20
N MET A 131 0.78 -0.75 5.92
CA MET A 131 1.17 0.23 6.93
C MET A 131 0.05 1.24 7.21
N ASP A 132 -0.94 1.35 6.33
CA ASP A 132 -2.08 2.28 6.40
C ASP A 132 -1.62 3.73 6.59
N LEU A 133 -0.73 4.17 5.69
CA LEU A 133 -0.07 5.46 5.73
C LEU A 133 -0.78 6.48 4.86
N ASP A 134 -0.67 7.75 5.24
CA ASP A 134 -0.96 8.86 4.35
C ASP A 134 0.15 8.96 3.28
N TRP A 135 -0.22 9.37 2.07
CA TRP A 135 0.70 9.55 0.96
C TRP A 135 0.17 10.60 -0.02
N ALA A 136 1.06 11.21 -0.79
CA ALA A 136 0.73 12.14 -1.85
C ALA A 136 1.52 11.84 -3.13
N VAL A 137 0.84 11.98 -4.27
CA VAL A 137 1.40 11.69 -5.59
C VAL A 137 2.11 12.94 -6.10
N TRP A 138 3.37 12.79 -6.49
CA TRP A 138 4.08 13.76 -7.30
C TRP A 138 3.81 13.46 -8.78
N ALA A 139 3.01 14.24 -9.50
CA ALA A 139 2.34 15.48 -9.09
C ALA A 139 0.94 15.62 -9.71
N LEU A 140 0.18 16.67 -9.39
CA LEU A 140 -1.16 16.87 -9.98
C LEU A 140 -1.07 17.40 -11.42
N GLU A 141 -0.11 18.29 -11.70
CA GLU A 141 0.01 18.98 -12.96
C GLU A 141 0.24 18.05 -14.15
N GLY A 142 -0.32 18.39 -15.31
CA GLY A 142 -0.01 17.69 -16.56
C GLY A 142 1.13 18.33 -17.35
N SER A 143 1.40 19.62 -17.13
CA SER A 143 2.44 20.34 -17.85
C SER A 143 2.94 21.57 -17.08
N TYR A 144 4.16 21.99 -17.35
CA TYR A 144 4.78 23.19 -16.77
C TYR A 144 4.55 24.41 -17.64
N TYR A 145 4.36 25.59 -17.04
CA TYR A 145 4.41 26.83 -17.81
C TYR A 145 5.75 26.95 -18.56
N ILE A 146 6.87 26.78 -17.83
CA ILE A 146 8.22 26.61 -18.37
C ILE A 146 8.98 25.63 -17.48
N ARG A 147 9.66 24.64 -18.05
CA ARG A 147 10.65 23.80 -17.36
C ARG A 147 11.87 23.62 -18.24
N GLU A 148 13.06 23.82 -17.66
CA GLU A 148 14.34 23.70 -18.38
C GLU A 148 14.41 24.51 -19.69
N GLY A 149 13.72 25.65 -19.74
CA GLY A 149 13.66 26.52 -20.92
C GLY A 149 12.65 26.10 -22.00
N ILE A 150 11.90 25.03 -21.77
CA ILE A 150 10.86 24.54 -22.67
C ILE A 150 9.49 25.01 -22.15
N LEU A 151 8.75 25.72 -23.00
CA LEU A 151 7.37 26.12 -22.72
C LEU A 151 6.44 24.90 -22.77
N ALA A 152 5.47 24.84 -21.86
CA ALA A 152 4.48 23.76 -21.82
C ALA A 152 5.12 22.36 -21.78
N TYR A 153 6.20 22.20 -21.01
CA TYR A 153 6.89 20.91 -20.86
C TYR A 153 5.94 19.88 -20.25
N ASP A 154 5.85 18.68 -20.83
CA ASP A 154 4.97 17.61 -20.36
C ASP A 154 5.49 17.01 -19.05
N GLU A 155 4.64 16.96 -18.03
CA GLU A 155 4.93 16.27 -16.77
C GLU A 155 4.43 14.83 -16.87
N THR A 156 5.32 13.91 -17.22
CA THR A 156 4.97 12.50 -17.43
C THR A 156 4.70 11.74 -16.13
N TYR A 157 5.15 12.28 -14.99
CA TYR A 157 4.81 11.80 -13.63
C TYR A 157 3.53 12.47 -13.11
N GLY A 158 2.91 13.33 -13.92
CA GLY A 158 1.70 14.06 -13.59
C GLY A 158 0.43 13.20 -13.64
N LEU A 159 -0.45 13.36 -12.65
CA LEU A 159 -1.75 12.70 -12.55
C LEU A 159 -2.67 13.06 -13.72
N LEU A 160 -2.55 14.30 -14.21
CA LEU A 160 -3.33 14.81 -15.33
C LEU A 160 -2.56 14.68 -16.64
N THR A 161 -3.31 14.54 -17.74
CA THR A 161 -2.78 14.68 -19.10
C THR A 161 -2.23 16.09 -19.33
N TRP A 162 -1.35 16.23 -20.33
CA TRP A 162 -0.66 17.49 -20.67
C TRP A 162 -1.59 18.73 -20.72
N ASP A 163 -2.81 18.53 -21.20
CA ASP A 163 -3.87 19.53 -21.36
C ASP A 163 -4.72 19.78 -20.10
N TRP A 164 -4.38 19.14 -18.97
CA TRP A 164 -5.04 19.23 -17.67
C TRP A 164 -6.48 18.70 -17.65
N TYR A 165 -6.90 17.91 -18.65
CA TYR A 165 -8.30 17.53 -18.82
C TYR A 165 -8.66 16.15 -18.27
N THR A 166 -7.78 15.16 -18.39
CA THR A 166 -8.07 13.76 -18.02
C THR A 166 -7.01 13.16 -17.11
N ALA A 167 -7.35 12.12 -16.37
CA ALA A 167 -6.36 11.32 -15.66
C ALA A 167 -5.44 10.61 -16.67
N ARG A 168 -4.11 10.76 -16.50
CA ARG A 168 -3.10 10.15 -17.37
C ARG A 168 -3.08 8.63 -17.27
N ASN A 169 -3.30 8.10 -16.06
CA ASN A 169 -3.39 6.66 -15.79
C ASN A 169 -4.70 6.34 -15.05
N PRO A 170 -5.82 6.10 -15.77
CA PRO A 170 -7.09 5.74 -15.13
C PRO A 170 -7.03 4.47 -14.30
N SER A 171 -6.23 3.47 -14.71
CA SER A 171 -6.07 2.22 -13.94
C SER A 171 -5.43 2.48 -12.58
N PHE A 172 -4.46 3.40 -12.50
CA PHE A 172 -3.88 3.80 -11.21
C PHE A 172 -4.95 4.39 -10.26
N ILE A 173 -5.86 5.23 -10.77
CA ILE A 173 -6.96 5.81 -9.98
C ILE A 173 -7.85 4.70 -9.38
N GLU A 174 -8.16 3.67 -10.16
CA GLU A 174 -8.93 2.51 -9.69
C GLU A 174 -8.18 1.74 -8.60
N ARG A 175 -6.87 1.51 -8.79
CA ARG A 175 -6.02 0.74 -7.85
C ARG A 175 -5.85 1.42 -6.49
N ILE A 176 -5.88 2.75 -6.43
CA ILE A 176 -5.76 3.49 -5.16
C ILE A 176 -7.08 3.70 -4.44
N ASN A 177 -8.22 3.39 -5.05
CA ASN A 177 -9.54 3.71 -4.50
C ASN A 177 -9.71 3.18 -3.06
N SER A 178 -9.31 1.93 -2.81
CA SER A 178 -9.37 1.32 -1.47
C SER A 178 -8.37 1.93 -0.47
N LEU A 179 -7.34 2.64 -0.93
CA LEU A 179 -6.30 3.26 -0.10
C LEU A 179 -6.59 4.73 0.24
N GLN A 180 -7.59 5.35 -0.39
CA GLN A 180 -7.97 6.74 -0.11
C GLN A 180 -8.65 6.91 1.26
N SER A 181 -9.26 5.84 1.76
CA SER A 181 -9.79 5.79 3.13
C SER A 181 -8.84 4.97 4.00
N PRO A 182 -8.68 5.29 5.29
CA PRO A 182 -7.84 4.50 6.17
C PRO A 182 -8.46 3.12 6.44
N PHE A 183 -7.65 2.09 6.60
CA PHE A 183 -8.08 0.79 7.11
C PHE A 183 -8.20 0.77 8.62
N GLN A 184 -7.44 1.60 9.34
CA GLN A 184 -7.30 1.65 10.78
C GLN A 184 -7.23 3.10 11.28
N GLY A 185 -7.29 3.28 12.60
CA GLY A 185 -7.04 4.59 13.21
C GLY A 185 -8.30 5.44 13.48
N PRO A 186 -8.10 6.72 13.85
CA PRO A 186 -9.17 7.57 14.33
C PRO A 186 -10.20 7.88 13.23
N GLY A 187 -11.49 7.88 13.59
CA GLY A 187 -12.59 8.14 12.66
C GLY A 187 -13.29 6.88 12.13
N LEU A 188 -12.70 5.70 12.35
CA LEU A 188 -13.35 4.41 12.09
C LEU A 188 -14.13 3.90 13.32
N PRO A 189 -15.11 2.99 13.13
CA PRO A 189 -15.85 2.39 14.24
C PRO A 189 -14.92 1.70 15.24
N SER A 190 -15.00 2.08 16.52
CA SER A 190 -14.25 1.44 17.62
C SER A 190 -14.99 0.27 18.26
N SER A 191 -16.16 -0.11 17.73
CA SER A 191 -17.05 -1.10 18.34
C SER A 191 -16.56 -2.55 18.18
N HIS A 192 -15.60 -2.81 17.28
CA HIS A 192 -15.09 -4.16 17.02
C HIS A 192 -13.57 -4.20 17.11
N GLN A 193 -13.05 -5.35 17.53
CA GLN A 193 -11.61 -5.62 17.47
C GLN A 193 -11.16 -5.64 16.00
N PRO A 194 -9.95 -5.13 15.69
CA PRO A 194 -9.40 -5.18 14.35
C PRO A 194 -9.45 -6.61 13.79
N TYR A 195 -9.76 -6.71 12.50
CA TYR A 195 -9.80 -7.95 11.76
C TYR A 195 -8.82 -7.91 10.59
N LYS A 196 -8.72 -9.00 9.85
CA LYS A 196 -7.86 -9.10 8.67
C LYS A 196 -8.69 -9.02 7.40
N VAL A 197 -8.14 -8.36 6.40
CA VAL A 197 -8.59 -8.42 5.00
C VAL A 197 -7.41 -8.91 4.14
N ILE A 198 -7.73 -9.53 3.00
CA ILE A 198 -6.72 -10.04 2.07
C ILE A 198 -6.73 -9.11 0.86
N PHE A 199 -5.76 -8.20 0.80
CA PHE A 199 -5.62 -7.15 -0.21
C PHE A 199 -4.76 -7.63 -1.39
N HIS A 200 -5.16 -7.29 -2.62
CA HIS A 200 -4.46 -7.63 -3.85
C HIS A 200 -3.91 -6.36 -4.55
N PRO A 201 -2.61 -6.04 -4.37
CA PRO A 201 -2.02 -4.74 -4.76
C PRO A 201 -2.04 -4.41 -6.25
N LEU A 202 -2.07 -5.43 -7.12
CA LEU A 202 -2.19 -5.22 -8.57
C LEU A 202 -3.54 -4.57 -8.91
N THR A 203 -4.61 -4.94 -8.21
CA THR A 203 -5.98 -4.48 -8.51
C THR A 203 -6.49 -3.41 -7.56
N GLY A 204 -5.91 -3.25 -6.37
CA GLY A 204 -6.47 -2.39 -5.32
C GLY A 204 -7.73 -2.95 -4.64
N LEU A 205 -8.05 -4.23 -4.89
CA LEU A 205 -9.24 -4.91 -4.39
C LEU A 205 -8.89 -5.88 -3.25
N CYS A 206 -9.91 -6.33 -2.52
CA CYS A 206 -9.78 -7.32 -1.46
C CYS A 206 -10.55 -8.60 -1.79
N VAL A 207 -10.16 -9.71 -1.17
CA VAL A 207 -10.89 -10.97 -1.27
C VAL A 207 -12.22 -10.88 -0.53
N LEU A 208 -13.30 -11.22 -1.22
CA LEU A 208 -14.68 -11.33 -0.78
C LEU A 208 -15.16 -12.77 -0.91
N VAL A 209 -16.17 -13.14 -0.15
CA VAL A 209 -16.93 -14.39 -0.27
C VAL A 209 -18.29 -14.08 -0.88
N GLU A 210 -18.45 -14.42 -2.15
CA GLU A 210 -19.73 -14.29 -2.85
C GLU A 210 -20.70 -15.43 -2.48
N SER A 211 -21.95 -15.30 -2.96
CA SER A 211 -22.95 -16.37 -2.87
C SER A 211 -22.38 -17.71 -3.38
N ALA A 212 -22.73 -18.80 -2.70
CA ALA A 212 -22.18 -20.15 -2.92
C ALA A 212 -20.72 -20.37 -2.47
N ASN A 213 -20.17 -19.50 -1.61
CA ASN A 213 -18.82 -19.61 -1.03
C ASN A 213 -17.69 -19.54 -2.06
N VAL A 214 -17.90 -18.79 -3.16
CA VAL A 214 -16.88 -18.51 -4.16
C VAL A 214 -16.08 -17.29 -3.69
N LEU A 215 -14.75 -17.40 -3.71
CA LEU A 215 -13.88 -16.27 -3.36
C LEU A 215 -13.55 -15.45 -4.60
N LYS A 216 -13.70 -14.13 -4.50
CA LYS A 216 -13.47 -13.19 -5.60
C LYS A 216 -12.89 -11.87 -5.11
N LEU A 217 -12.16 -11.16 -5.96
CA LEU A 217 -11.77 -9.79 -5.73
C LEU A 217 -12.97 -8.83 -5.85
N GLY A 218 -13.06 -7.89 -4.91
CA GLY A 218 -14.00 -6.79 -4.95
C GLY A 218 -13.63 -5.66 -3.97
N PRO A 219 -14.50 -4.65 -3.81
CA PRO A 219 -14.19 -3.46 -3.01
C PRO A 219 -13.82 -3.82 -1.56
N CYS A 220 -12.76 -3.23 -1.03
CA CYS A 220 -12.29 -3.55 0.32
C CYS A 220 -13.27 -3.16 1.44
N ASP A 221 -14.16 -2.20 1.21
CA ASP A 221 -15.23 -1.84 2.14
C ASP A 221 -16.34 -2.89 2.23
N GLU A 222 -16.39 -3.80 1.25
CA GLU A 222 -17.29 -4.94 1.22
C GLU A 222 -16.61 -6.23 1.70
N SER A 223 -15.33 -6.15 2.09
CA SER A 223 -14.53 -7.32 2.46
C SER A 223 -14.99 -8.02 3.72
N ASP A 224 -15.03 -9.34 3.61
CA ASP A 224 -15.23 -10.24 4.72
C ASP A 224 -14.17 -10.06 5.80
N ALA A 225 -14.61 -10.19 7.04
CA ALA A 225 -13.71 -10.11 8.18
C ALA A 225 -13.03 -11.47 8.45
N TRP A 226 -11.71 -11.50 8.35
CA TRP A 226 -10.90 -12.68 8.63
C TRP A 226 -10.15 -12.57 9.97
N ASN A 227 -9.84 -13.71 10.57
CA ASN A 227 -8.79 -13.85 11.58
C ASN A 227 -7.62 -14.59 10.93
N TYR A 228 -6.41 -14.06 11.09
CA TYR A 228 -5.19 -14.78 10.71
C TYR A 228 -4.48 -15.25 11.98
N THR A 229 -4.50 -16.57 12.24
CA THR A 229 -4.01 -17.15 13.51
C THR A 229 -2.50 -17.34 13.50
N SER A 230 -1.90 -17.47 14.69
CA SER A 230 -0.48 -17.84 14.84
C SER A 230 -0.17 -19.26 14.32
N ALA A 231 -1.21 -20.07 14.10
CA ALA A 231 -1.11 -21.36 13.44
C ALA A 231 -1.31 -21.26 11.91
N TYR A 232 -1.18 -20.07 11.33
CA TYR A 232 -1.28 -19.78 9.89
C TYR A 232 -2.65 -20.09 9.28
N GLU A 233 -3.74 -19.94 10.04
CA GLU A 233 -5.10 -20.19 9.52
C GLU A 233 -5.77 -18.86 9.16
N LEU A 234 -6.32 -18.76 7.95
CA LEU A 234 -7.21 -17.68 7.53
C LEU A 234 -8.65 -18.12 7.79
N VAL A 235 -9.22 -17.66 8.91
CA VAL A 235 -10.54 -18.06 9.41
C VAL A 235 -11.54 -16.93 9.20
N LEU A 236 -12.65 -17.23 8.52
CA LEU A 236 -13.75 -16.31 8.33
C LEU A 236 -14.47 -16.07 9.65
N LYS A 237 -14.55 -14.82 10.13
CA LYS A 237 -15.02 -14.51 11.50
C LYS A 237 -16.47 -14.92 11.74
N HIS A 238 -17.35 -14.78 10.74
CA HIS A 238 -18.79 -14.99 10.93
C HIS A 238 -19.21 -16.47 10.83
N THR A 239 -18.52 -17.30 10.02
CA THR A 239 -18.82 -18.75 9.92
C THR A 239 -17.86 -19.65 10.69
N GLY A 240 -16.64 -19.19 10.99
CA GLY A 240 -15.56 -20.02 11.51
C GLY A 240 -14.94 -20.97 10.48
N GLN A 241 -15.32 -20.88 9.20
CA GLN A 241 -14.69 -21.66 8.12
C GLN A 241 -13.31 -21.11 7.78
N CYS A 242 -12.41 -21.99 7.34
CA CYS A 242 -11.07 -21.63 6.95
C CYS A 242 -10.90 -21.69 5.43
N LEU A 243 -10.03 -20.82 4.92
CA LEU A 243 -9.56 -20.91 3.55
C LEU A 243 -8.83 -22.24 3.34
N GLU A 244 -9.17 -23.01 2.32
CA GLU A 244 -8.55 -24.28 1.97
C GLU A 244 -8.15 -24.31 0.49
N ALA A 245 -6.94 -24.83 0.22
CA ALA A 245 -6.49 -25.22 -1.11
C ALA A 245 -6.96 -26.66 -1.44
N LYS A 246 -7.34 -26.92 -2.69
CA LYS A 246 -7.82 -28.24 -3.14
C LYS A 246 -6.84 -28.93 -4.08
N SER A 247 -6.46 -28.25 -5.16
CA SER A 247 -5.44 -28.67 -6.11
C SER A 247 -4.92 -27.47 -6.90
N VAL A 248 -3.82 -27.67 -7.62
CA VAL A 248 -3.32 -26.70 -8.60
C VAL A 248 -4.40 -26.42 -9.64
N GLY A 249 -4.67 -25.13 -9.91
CA GLY A 249 -5.66 -24.65 -10.87
C GLY A 249 -7.11 -24.67 -10.39
N ASP A 250 -7.41 -25.20 -9.21
CA ASP A 250 -8.77 -25.19 -8.65
C ASP A 250 -9.08 -23.87 -7.93
N THR A 251 -10.36 -23.51 -7.86
CA THR A 251 -10.83 -22.38 -7.04
C THR A 251 -10.52 -22.60 -5.56
N ALA A 252 -10.02 -21.56 -4.88
CA ALA A 252 -9.88 -21.57 -3.43
C ALA A 252 -11.27 -21.69 -2.79
N LYS A 253 -11.38 -22.38 -1.65
CA LYS A 253 -12.68 -22.66 -1.03
C LYS A 253 -12.66 -22.45 0.47
N LEU A 254 -13.85 -22.39 1.05
CA LEU A 254 -14.04 -22.43 2.49
C LEU A 254 -14.32 -23.86 2.96
N GLY A 255 -13.70 -24.27 4.05
CA GLY A 255 -13.95 -25.56 4.67
C GLY A 255 -13.82 -25.52 6.19
N THR A 256 -14.23 -26.60 6.84
CA THR A 256 -14.24 -26.73 8.30
C THR A 256 -12.95 -27.34 8.86
N GLY A 257 -12.04 -27.80 8.00
CA GLY A 257 -10.85 -28.55 8.38
C GLY A 257 -9.61 -27.69 8.59
N CYS A 258 -9.69 -26.65 9.42
CA CYS A 258 -8.63 -25.63 9.61
C CYS A 258 -7.24 -26.18 9.98
N SER A 259 -7.18 -27.34 10.63
CA SER A 259 -5.91 -27.95 11.05
C SER A 259 -5.18 -28.71 9.94
N LYS A 260 -5.77 -28.87 8.76
CA LYS A 260 -5.14 -29.57 7.62
C LYS A 260 -4.04 -28.72 7.00
N SER A 261 -3.02 -29.36 6.42
CA SER A 261 -1.92 -28.68 5.71
C SER A 261 -2.42 -27.72 4.62
N CYS A 262 -3.49 -28.09 3.92
CA CYS A 262 -4.07 -27.28 2.83
C CYS A 262 -4.85 -26.06 3.33
N SER A 263 -4.96 -25.88 4.65
CA SER A 263 -5.57 -24.73 5.31
C SER A 263 -4.55 -23.89 6.09
N LYS A 264 -3.26 -24.23 5.97
CA LYS A 264 -2.14 -23.51 6.59
C LYS A 264 -1.49 -22.60 5.57
N TRP A 265 -1.77 -21.29 5.68
CA TRP A 265 -1.37 -20.26 4.75
C TRP A 265 -0.19 -19.44 5.29
N GLN A 266 1.00 -19.68 4.76
CA GLN A 266 2.25 -18.98 5.12
C GLN A 266 2.56 -17.87 4.11
N LEU A 267 3.28 -16.85 4.57
CA LEU A 267 3.81 -15.77 3.72
C LEU A 267 5.29 -16.06 3.42
N ILE A 268 5.61 -16.58 2.23
CA ILE A 268 6.89 -17.28 2.00
C ILE A 268 7.94 -16.54 1.16
N SER A 269 7.56 -15.53 0.36
CA SER A 269 8.50 -14.78 -0.49
C SER A 269 9.22 -13.66 0.27
N ASP A 270 10.30 -13.10 -0.29
CA ASP A 270 11.02 -11.96 0.29
C ASP A 270 10.11 -10.71 0.43
N SER A 271 9.23 -10.50 -0.55
CA SER A 271 8.14 -9.53 -0.50
C SER A 271 7.05 -9.85 0.54
N ARG A 272 7.01 -11.09 1.05
CA ARG A 272 5.97 -11.67 1.92
C ARG A 272 4.56 -11.61 1.35
N MET A 273 4.42 -11.60 0.03
CA MET A 273 3.13 -11.49 -0.66
C MET A 273 2.59 -12.80 -1.24
N HIS A 274 3.40 -13.86 -1.24
CA HIS A 274 2.93 -15.20 -1.61
C HIS A 274 2.22 -15.87 -0.43
N VAL A 275 0.88 -15.82 -0.43
CA VAL A 275 0.03 -16.52 0.54
C VAL A 275 -0.09 -17.99 0.11
N SER A 276 0.67 -18.87 0.77
CA SER A 276 0.96 -20.22 0.30
C SER A 276 0.50 -21.33 1.24
N ALA A 277 -0.01 -22.43 0.69
CA ALA A 277 -0.40 -23.63 1.44
C ALA A 277 0.14 -24.91 0.78
N GLU A 278 0.17 -26.02 1.54
CA GLU A 278 0.59 -27.33 1.05
C GLU A 278 -0.60 -28.27 0.89
N LEU A 279 -0.80 -28.77 -0.34
CA LEU A 279 -1.88 -29.69 -0.66
C LEU A 279 -1.74 -31.00 0.14
N THR A 280 -2.80 -31.40 0.84
CA THR A 280 -2.76 -32.57 1.73
C THR A 280 -2.49 -33.90 1.01
N LYS A 281 -2.81 -34.00 -0.28
CA LYS A 281 -2.65 -35.25 -1.04
C LYS A 281 -1.21 -35.56 -1.41
N ASN A 282 -0.40 -34.56 -1.72
CA ASN A 282 0.92 -34.75 -2.33
C ASN A 282 2.00 -33.78 -1.81
N GLY A 283 1.67 -32.88 -0.88
CA GLY A 283 2.59 -31.88 -0.35
C GLY A 283 2.99 -30.80 -1.36
N THR A 284 2.36 -30.76 -2.55
CA THR A 284 2.64 -29.70 -3.53
C THR A 284 2.26 -28.36 -2.93
N ARG A 285 3.20 -27.42 -3.02
CA ARG A 285 3.00 -26.05 -2.59
C ARG A 285 2.25 -25.26 -3.65
N VAL A 286 1.22 -24.54 -3.20
CA VAL A 286 0.42 -23.64 -4.02
C VAL A 286 0.35 -22.27 -3.37
N CYS A 287 0.06 -21.25 -4.18
CA CYS A 287 -0.16 -19.87 -3.76
C CYS A 287 -1.56 -19.44 -4.18
N LEU A 288 -2.13 -18.45 -3.48
CA LEU A 288 -3.32 -17.76 -3.97
C LEU A 288 -3.00 -17.08 -5.30
N GLU A 289 -3.95 -17.13 -6.22
CA GLU A 289 -3.87 -16.55 -7.56
C GLU A 289 -5.16 -15.80 -7.84
N ALA A 290 -5.07 -14.55 -8.28
CA ALA A 290 -6.20 -13.79 -8.78
C ALA A 290 -6.35 -14.05 -10.29
N GLY A 291 -7.45 -14.73 -10.66
CA GLY A 291 -7.80 -14.91 -12.06
C GLY A 291 -8.15 -13.57 -12.75
N PRO A 292 -8.13 -13.50 -14.09
CA PRO A 292 -8.50 -12.30 -14.84
C PRO A 292 -9.95 -11.82 -14.60
N ASP A 293 -10.83 -12.72 -14.19
CA ASP A 293 -12.22 -12.44 -13.80
C ASP A 293 -12.37 -12.08 -12.31
N GLY A 294 -11.25 -12.00 -11.58
CA GLY A 294 -11.17 -11.73 -10.15
C GLY A 294 -11.39 -12.96 -9.27
N VAL A 295 -11.67 -14.14 -9.82
CA VAL A 295 -11.89 -15.37 -9.02
C VAL A 295 -10.57 -15.81 -8.38
N ILE A 296 -10.61 -16.15 -7.09
CA ILE A 296 -9.43 -16.60 -6.37
C ILE A 296 -9.25 -18.12 -6.56
N THR A 297 -8.13 -18.49 -7.17
CA THR A 297 -7.72 -19.88 -7.37
C THR A 297 -6.46 -20.19 -6.55
N THR A 298 -6.03 -21.45 -6.60
CA THR A 298 -4.73 -21.87 -6.05
C THR A 298 -3.88 -22.47 -7.16
N ASP A 299 -2.71 -21.89 -7.42
CA ASP A 299 -1.80 -22.35 -8.47
C ASP A 299 -0.38 -22.57 -7.92
N GLN A 300 0.52 -23.15 -8.72
CA GLN A 300 1.94 -23.24 -8.36
C GLN A 300 2.50 -21.84 -8.11
N CYS A 301 3.24 -21.69 -7.01
CA CYS A 301 3.85 -20.42 -6.66
C CYS A 301 4.87 -20.03 -7.73
N LYS A 302 4.73 -18.84 -8.32
CA LYS A 302 5.65 -18.33 -9.35
C LYS A 302 6.66 -17.35 -8.76
N CYS A 303 7.75 -17.13 -9.51
CA CYS A 303 8.76 -16.11 -9.23
C CYS A 303 9.44 -16.21 -7.85
N LEU A 304 9.50 -17.41 -7.26
CA LEU A 304 10.28 -17.71 -6.04
C LEU A 304 11.76 -18.02 -6.34
N THR A 305 12.20 -17.73 -7.56
CA THR A 305 13.56 -17.93 -8.06
C THR A 305 14.03 -16.63 -8.69
N GLU A 306 15.36 -16.41 -8.76
CA GLU A 306 16.03 -15.21 -9.30
C GLU A 306 15.85 -15.02 -10.84
N ASP A 307 14.62 -15.07 -11.35
CA ASP A 307 14.27 -14.77 -12.74
C ASP A 307 13.70 -13.35 -12.84
N PRO A 308 14.42 -12.40 -13.48
CA PRO A 308 13.98 -11.01 -13.61
C PRO A 308 12.83 -10.81 -14.60
N THR A 309 12.51 -11.81 -15.41
CA THR A 309 11.40 -11.76 -16.38
C THR A 309 10.10 -12.28 -15.79
N CYS A 310 10.16 -12.93 -14.64
CA CYS A 310 9.00 -13.50 -13.98
C CYS A 310 8.12 -12.41 -13.35
N ASP A 311 6.83 -12.44 -13.65
CA ASP A 311 5.82 -11.54 -13.11
C ASP A 311 5.02 -12.24 -11.97
N PRO A 312 5.18 -11.83 -10.71
CA PRO A 312 4.47 -12.42 -9.58
C PRO A 312 3.12 -11.77 -9.26
N GLU A 313 2.74 -10.67 -9.91
CA GLU A 313 1.77 -9.71 -9.35
C GLU A 313 0.37 -10.29 -9.14
N SER A 314 -0.06 -11.25 -9.95
CA SER A 314 -1.35 -11.95 -9.77
C SER A 314 -1.38 -12.91 -8.57
N GLN A 315 -0.22 -13.24 -7.99
CA GLN A 315 -0.11 -14.04 -6.75
C GLN A 315 0.24 -13.19 -5.53
N TRP A 316 0.32 -11.88 -5.69
CA TRP A 316 0.63 -10.98 -4.59
C TRP A 316 -0.61 -10.64 -3.78
N PHE A 317 -0.64 -11.11 -2.54
CA PHE A 317 -1.67 -10.77 -1.57
C PHE A 317 -1.04 -10.32 -0.26
N LYS A 318 -1.60 -9.28 0.36
CA LYS A 318 -1.25 -8.83 1.71
C LYS A 318 -2.40 -9.12 2.67
N VAL A 319 -2.08 -9.74 3.80
CA VAL A 319 -3.04 -9.93 4.91
C VAL A 319 -2.90 -8.74 5.87
N ILE A 320 -3.71 -7.71 5.66
CA ILE A 320 -3.61 -6.42 6.37
C ILE A 320 -4.67 -6.30 7.46
N SER A 321 -4.45 -5.42 8.42
CA SER A 321 -5.42 -5.14 9.48
C SER A 321 -6.46 -4.11 9.01
N SER A 322 -7.72 -4.30 9.40
CA SER A 322 -8.81 -3.34 9.16
C SER A 322 -9.67 -3.20 10.42
N SER A 323 -10.18 -1.97 10.62
CA SER A 323 -11.19 -1.58 11.60
C SER A 323 -12.35 -0.83 10.92
N ARG A 324 -12.47 -0.93 9.59
CA ARG A 324 -13.63 -0.41 8.87
C ARG A 324 -14.91 -1.13 9.31
N GLY A 325 -16.07 -0.54 9.01
CA GLY A 325 -17.35 -1.19 9.29
C GLY A 325 -17.47 -2.51 8.53
N ILE A 326 -17.95 -3.57 9.19
CA ILE A 326 -18.17 -4.86 8.56
C ILE A 326 -19.54 -4.85 7.87
N PRO A 327 -19.63 -5.18 6.57
CA PRO A 327 -20.91 -5.28 5.87
C PRO A 327 -21.89 -6.23 6.57
N GLY A 328 -23.13 -5.81 6.73
CA GLY A 328 -24.18 -6.61 7.37
C GLY A 328 -24.19 -6.57 8.91
N GLU A 329 -23.13 -6.06 9.56
CA GLU A 329 -23.24 -5.58 10.94
C GLU A 329 -23.81 -4.15 10.94
N ALA A 330 -24.69 -3.83 11.88
CA ALA A 330 -25.33 -2.52 11.94
C ALA A 330 -24.29 -1.42 12.26
N SER A 331 -23.70 -0.82 11.22
CA SER A 331 -22.83 0.34 11.38
C SER A 331 -23.66 1.62 11.48
N VAL A 332 -23.46 2.37 12.57
CA VAL A 332 -24.17 3.63 12.89
C VAL A 332 -23.60 4.84 12.13
N LEU A 333 -22.55 4.66 11.32
CA LEU A 333 -21.94 5.76 10.58
C LEU A 333 -21.88 5.44 9.08
N ARG A 334 -22.84 6.02 8.34
CA ARG A 334 -22.65 6.32 6.92
C ARG A 334 -21.76 7.56 6.83
N LEU A 335 -20.48 7.36 6.57
CA LEU A 335 -19.73 8.41 5.87
C LEU A 335 -20.40 8.57 4.49
N PRO A 336 -20.63 9.80 4.01
CA PRO A 336 -21.21 9.98 2.70
C PRO A 336 -20.25 9.35 1.68
N SER A 337 -20.71 8.32 0.97
CA SER A 337 -20.12 7.94 -0.31
C SER A 337 -20.01 9.21 -1.13
N LEU A 338 -18.80 9.66 -1.43
CA LEU A 338 -18.60 10.68 -2.45
C LEU A 338 -19.00 10.04 -3.78
N GLY A 339 -20.31 10.07 -4.06
CA GLY A 339 -20.83 9.77 -5.37
C GLY A 339 -20.23 10.72 -6.40
N PRO A 340 -20.28 10.36 -7.69
CA PRO A 340 -19.70 11.17 -8.75
C PRO A 340 -20.23 12.60 -8.67
N TRP A 341 -19.29 13.56 -8.77
CA TRP A 341 -19.55 14.99 -8.73
C TRP A 341 -20.77 15.35 -9.60
N PRO A 342 -21.71 16.17 -9.11
CA PRO A 342 -22.84 16.57 -9.93
C PRO A 342 -22.32 17.34 -11.15
N THR A 343 -22.74 16.90 -12.33
CA THR A 343 -22.53 17.63 -13.58
C THR A 343 -23.17 19.00 -13.46
N THR A 344 -22.35 20.03 -13.28
CA THR A 344 -22.81 21.41 -13.34
C THR A 344 -23.21 21.70 -14.79
N SER A 345 -24.51 21.69 -15.06
CA SER A 345 -25.07 22.25 -16.29
C SER A 345 -24.80 23.76 -16.29
N SER A 346 -23.83 24.21 -17.09
CA SER A 346 -23.68 25.61 -17.42
C SER A 346 -24.82 26.02 -18.35
N SER A 347 -25.78 26.80 -17.81
CA SER A 347 -26.66 27.59 -18.66
C SER A 347 -25.90 28.85 -19.11
N PRO A 348 -25.97 29.22 -20.40
CA PRO A 348 -25.25 30.38 -20.90
C PRO A 348 -25.92 31.67 -20.43
N ARG A 349 -25.12 32.60 -19.91
CA ARG A 349 -25.37 34.04 -20.00
C ARG A 349 -24.12 34.75 -20.48
#